data_AF-A0A813X1W5-F1
#
_entry.id   AF-A0A813X1W5-F1
#
_cell.length_a   1.000
_cell.length_b   1.000
_cell.length_c   1.000
_cell.angle_alpha   90.00
_cell.angle_beta   90.00
_cell.angle_gamma   90.00
#
_symmetry.space_group_name_H-M   'P 1'
#
loop_
_entity.id
_entity.type
_entity.pdbx_description
1 polymer ?
#
loop_
_entity_poly.entity_id
_entity_poly.type
_entity_poly.pdbx_seq_one_letter_code
_entity_poly.pdbx_strand_id
1 'polypeptide(L)'
;MLDSIKNIYFNFKRKHYILYGQTIETNVHLINHFEIKNISSVEKFRGYLPNVNKLTLTNTIDMPRNFILNNFNRIIPLKQITKLILHCHHLLFEQILQLLSYTINVQTLEKK
;
A
#
# COMPACT_ATOMS: atom_id res chain seq x y z
N MET A 1 37.77 0.75 -2.46
CA MET A 1 38.05 1.85 -1.54
C MET A 1 36.70 2.38 -1.07
N LEU A 2 36.34 2.01 0.18
CA LEU A 2 35.11 2.34 0.93
C LEU A 2 33.80 1.78 0.34
N ASP A 3 33.48 0.51 0.55
CA ASP A 3 32.87 -0.04 1.78
C ASP A 3 31.57 0.64 2.21
N SER A 4 30.46 0.05 1.74
CA SER A 4 29.40 -0.49 2.57
C SER A 4 29.08 0.24 3.89
N ILE A 5 28.00 1.02 3.89
CA ILE A 5 27.08 1.10 5.04
C ILE A 5 25.66 1.02 4.43
N LYS A 6 25.07 -0.19 4.42
CA LYS A 6 24.46 -0.87 5.57
C LYS A 6 23.28 -0.06 6.07
N ASN A 7 22.08 -0.56 5.81
CA ASN A 7 21.05 -0.75 6.83
C ASN A 7 19.75 -1.17 6.14
N ILE A 8 19.65 -2.48 5.86
CA ILE A 8 18.35 -3.10 5.60
C ILE A 8 17.82 -3.53 6.96
N TYR A 9 16.91 -2.72 7.51
CA TYR A 9 16.22 -3.07 8.75
C TYR A 9 15.08 -4.03 8.44
N PHE A 10 15.29 -5.29 8.80
CA PHE A 10 14.22 -6.28 8.87
C PHE A 10 13.62 -6.25 10.28
N ASN A 11 12.43 -5.65 10.42
CA ASN A 11 11.67 -5.79 11.65
C ASN A 11 10.55 -6.81 11.45
N PHE A 12 10.82 -8.04 11.84
CA PHE A 12 9.90 -9.16 11.76
C PHE A 12 9.00 -9.20 13.00
N LYS A 13 7.78 -8.70 12.87
CA LYS A 13 6.64 -9.13 13.69
C LYS A 13 5.36 -9.08 12.86
N ARG A 14 4.92 -10.26 12.40
CA ARG A 14 3.65 -10.57 11.69
C ARG A 14 3.30 -9.68 10.48
N LYS A 15 3.87 -10.07 9.32
CA LYS A 15 3.42 -9.78 7.93
C LYS A 15 3.12 -8.31 7.58
N HIS A 16 4.16 -7.50 7.43
CA HIS A 16 4.10 -6.19 6.79
C HIS A 16 5.06 -6.20 5.59
N TYR A 17 4.60 -5.83 4.39
CA TYR A 17 5.44 -5.72 3.21
C TYR A 17 5.54 -4.26 2.79
N ILE A 18 6.76 -3.73 2.80
CA ILE A 18 7.05 -2.37 2.31
C ILE A 18 7.71 -2.52 0.96
N LEU A 19 7.06 -1.99 -0.08
CA LEU A 19 7.55 -2.11 -1.45
C LEU A 19 8.67 -1.10 -1.70
N TYR A 20 9.93 -1.56 -1.61
CA TYR A 20 11.12 -0.80 -2.02
C TYR A 20 11.75 -1.45 -3.25
N GLY A 21 11.43 -0.93 -4.44
CA GLY A 21 12.32 -0.90 -5.60
C GLY A 21 12.93 -2.19 -6.18
N GLN A 22 12.65 -3.39 -5.67
CA GLN A 22 13.14 -4.65 -6.24
C GLN A 22 12.05 -5.72 -6.24
N THR A 23 11.84 -6.31 -7.42
CA THR A 23 11.04 -7.52 -7.65
C THR A 23 11.65 -8.67 -6.89
N ILE A 24 11.03 -9.03 -5.77
CA ILE A 24 11.30 -10.31 -5.11
C ILE A 24 10.26 -11.27 -5.69
N GLU A 25 10.72 -12.35 -6.33
CA GLU A 25 9.92 -13.53 -6.70
C GLU A 25 9.45 -14.29 -5.45
N THR A 26 8.89 -13.57 -4.46
CA THR A 26 8.26 -14.16 -3.30
C THR A 26 6.81 -14.45 -3.64
N ASN A 27 6.31 -15.55 -3.08
CA ASN A 27 4.99 -16.10 -3.33
C ASN A 27 3.90 -15.07 -3.01
N VAL A 28 3.50 -14.27 -4.00
CA VAL A 28 2.61 -13.10 -3.88
C VAL A 28 1.27 -13.45 -3.23
N HIS A 29 0.88 -14.72 -3.30
CA HIS A 29 -0.29 -15.29 -2.64
C HIS A 29 -0.22 -15.25 -1.09
N LEU A 30 0.94 -15.05 -0.48
CA LEU A 30 1.06 -14.98 0.99
C LEU A 30 0.93 -13.55 1.53
N ILE A 31 0.94 -12.55 0.66
CA ILE A 31 0.90 -11.13 1.00
C ILE A 31 -0.54 -10.74 1.35
N ASN A 32 -0.77 -10.37 2.61
CA ASN A 32 -2.07 -9.92 3.12
C ASN A 32 -2.11 -8.43 3.47
N HIS A 33 -0.95 -7.78 3.61
CA HIS A 33 -0.83 -6.37 3.94
C HIS A 33 0.00 -5.66 2.87
N PHE A 34 -0.59 -4.62 2.27
CA PHE A 34 0.07 -3.72 1.35
C PHE A 34 0.26 -2.35 1.99
N GLU A 35 1.50 -1.90 2.11
CA GLU A 35 1.85 -0.58 2.66
C GLU A 35 2.45 0.30 1.58
N ILE A 36 1.88 1.50 1.43
CA ILE A 36 2.30 2.49 0.46
C ILE A 36 2.85 3.68 1.22
N LYS A 37 4.13 3.94 0.96
CA LYS A 37 4.86 5.11 1.47
C LYS A 37 5.05 6.18 0.41
N ASN A 38 4.94 5.80 -0.86
CA ASN A 38 5.13 6.66 -2.02
C ASN A 38 4.29 6.11 -3.18
N ILE A 39 3.44 6.95 -3.76
CA ILE A 39 2.58 6.67 -4.91
C ILE A 39 3.39 6.28 -6.15
N SER A 40 4.53 6.90 -6.38
CA SER A 40 5.36 6.58 -7.56
C SER A 40 5.86 5.13 -7.57
N SER A 41 5.99 4.50 -6.40
CA SER A 41 6.32 3.07 -6.29
C SER A 41 5.16 2.18 -6.75
N VAL A 42 3.93 2.65 -6.57
CA VAL A 42 2.71 1.95 -6.98
C VAL A 42 2.58 1.97 -8.51
N GLU A 43 2.84 3.12 -9.15
CA GLU A 43 2.83 3.23 -10.63
C GLU A 43 3.87 2.32 -11.30
N LYS A 44 5.01 2.13 -10.65
CA LYS A 44 6.10 1.27 -11.15
C LYS A 44 5.86 -0.22 -10.86
N PHE A 45 4.94 -0.55 -9.97
CA PHE A 45 4.67 -1.93 -9.61
C PHE A 45 3.86 -2.63 -10.71
N ARG A 46 4.41 -3.73 -11.23
CA ARG A 46 3.78 -4.53 -12.31
C ARG A 46 3.17 -5.86 -11.82
N GLY A 47 3.19 -6.11 -10.51
CA GLY A 47 2.63 -7.34 -9.94
C GLY A 47 1.15 -7.21 -9.59
N TYR A 48 0.55 -8.34 -9.23
CA TYR A 48 -0.79 -8.41 -8.66
C TYR A 48 -0.74 -9.16 -7.32
N LEU A 49 -1.42 -8.62 -6.31
CA LEU A 49 -1.40 -9.10 -4.93
C LEU A 49 -2.83 -9.53 -4.53
N PRO A 50 -3.24 -10.76 -4.89
CA PRO A 50 -4.64 -11.18 -4.82
C PRO A 50 -5.21 -11.32 -3.41
N ASN A 51 -4.36 -11.52 -2.39
CA ASN A 51 -4.79 -11.89 -1.04
C ASN A 51 -4.64 -10.74 -0.03
N VAL A 52 -4.44 -9.52 -0.51
CA VAL A 52 -4.32 -8.34 0.35
C VAL A 52 -5.69 -7.98 0.92
N ASN A 53 -5.77 -7.97 2.25
CA ASN A 53 -6.95 -7.55 3.01
C ASN A 53 -6.69 -6.33 3.90
N LYS A 54 -5.43 -5.91 4.02
CA LYS A 54 -5.03 -4.73 4.78
C LYS A 54 -4.29 -3.77 3.86
N LEU A 55 -4.74 -2.51 3.82
CA LEU A 55 -4.09 -1.42 3.10
C LEU A 55 -3.62 -0.36 4.10
N THR A 56 -2.38 0.08 3.96
CA THR A 56 -1.83 1.18 4.75
C THR A 56 -1.26 2.24 3.84
N LEU A 57 -1.75 3.47 3.97
CA LEU A 57 -1.22 4.66 3.31
C LEU A 57 -0.45 5.44 4.37
N THR A 58 0.82 5.72 4.12
CA THR A 58 1.74 6.39 5.07
C THR A 58 2.49 7.52 4.38
N ASN A 59 2.91 8.50 5.17
CA ASN A 59 3.60 9.72 4.73
C ASN A 59 2.73 10.62 3.83
N THR A 60 3.35 11.60 3.19
CA THR A 60 2.71 12.47 2.21
C THR A 60 2.43 11.68 0.93
N ILE A 61 1.14 11.47 0.65
CA ILE A 61 0.64 10.77 -0.51
C ILE A 61 -0.11 11.82 -1.34
N ASP A 62 0.62 12.50 -2.23
CA ASP A 62 0.04 13.44 -3.20
C ASP A 62 -0.59 12.67 -4.34
N MET A 63 -1.85 12.26 -4.14
CA MET A 63 -2.53 11.34 -5.04
C MET A 63 -3.38 12.07 -6.10
N PRO A 64 -3.16 11.82 -7.40
CA PRO A 64 -4.08 12.33 -8.42
C PRO A 64 -5.51 11.83 -8.18
N ARG A 65 -6.53 12.65 -8.48
CA ARG A 65 -7.97 12.32 -8.27
C ARG A 65 -8.42 10.98 -8.86
N ASN A 66 -7.75 10.44 -9.86
CA ASN A 66 -8.14 9.17 -10.50
C ASN A 66 -7.16 8.02 -10.22
N PHE A 67 -6.22 8.21 -9.31
CA PHE A 67 -5.14 7.27 -9.07
C PHE A 67 -5.63 5.95 -8.46
N ILE A 68 -6.60 5.98 -7.54
CA ILE A 68 -7.18 4.76 -6.92
C ILE A 68 -7.79 3.86 -7.98
N LEU A 69 -8.64 4.43 -8.83
CA LEU A 69 -9.29 3.70 -9.91
C LEU A 69 -8.28 3.08 -10.88
N ASN A 70 -7.28 3.88 -11.29
CA ASN A 70 -6.39 3.50 -12.38
C ASN A 70 -5.24 2.58 -11.95
N ASN A 71 -4.76 2.70 -10.72
CA ASN A 71 -3.54 2.03 -10.27
C ASN A 71 -3.81 0.99 -9.19
N PHE A 72 -4.61 1.30 -8.17
CA PHE A 72 -4.76 0.40 -7.03
C PHE A 72 -5.50 -0.88 -7.38
N ASN A 73 -6.61 -0.80 -8.11
CA ASN A 73 -7.40 -1.99 -8.49
C ASN A 73 -6.62 -2.97 -9.38
N ARG A 74 -5.57 -2.50 -10.07
CA ARG A 74 -4.70 -3.36 -10.88
C ARG A 74 -3.69 -4.14 -10.03
N ILE A 75 -3.43 -3.67 -8.83
CA ILE A 75 -2.37 -4.15 -7.94
C ILE A 75 -2.95 -4.98 -6.81
N ILE A 76 -4.06 -4.53 -6.24
CA ILE A 76 -4.79 -5.21 -5.17
C ILE A 76 -6.30 -5.19 -5.47
N PRO A 77 -7.04 -6.24 -5.12
CA PRO A 77 -8.49 -6.22 -5.18
C PRO A 77 -9.05 -5.37 -4.03
N LEU A 78 -9.34 -4.09 -4.27
CA LEU A 78 -9.78 -3.14 -3.23
C LEU A 78 -11.04 -3.61 -2.48
N LYS A 79 -11.93 -4.35 -3.13
CA LYS A 79 -13.11 -4.95 -2.51
C LYS A 79 -12.78 -5.93 -1.38
N GLN A 80 -11.58 -6.51 -1.34
CA GLN A 80 -11.19 -7.46 -0.29
C GLN A 80 -10.54 -6.79 0.93
N ILE A 81 -10.31 -5.48 0.87
CA ILE A 81 -9.73 -4.73 1.97
C ILE A 81 -10.75 -4.65 3.12
N THR A 82 -10.38 -5.23 4.25
CA THR A 82 -11.13 -5.19 5.50
C THR A 82 -10.55 -4.19 6.50
N LYS A 83 -9.26 -3.89 6.39
CA LYS A 83 -8.58 -2.91 7.23
C LYS A 83 -7.88 -1.84 6.41
N LEU A 84 -8.26 -0.58 6.62
CA LEU A 84 -7.65 0.59 6.01
C LEU A 84 -7.00 1.47 7.08
N ILE A 85 -5.71 1.73 6.93
CA ILE A 85 -4.93 2.59 7.83
C ILE A 85 -4.40 3.79 7.04
N LEU A 86 -4.74 5.00 7.50
CA LEU A 86 -4.37 6.27 6.89
C LEU A 86 -3.47 7.05 7.85
N HIS A 87 -2.16 6.97 7.65
CA HIS A 87 -1.13 7.76 8.33
C HIS A 87 -0.57 8.82 7.37
N CYS A 88 -1.45 9.60 6.77
CA CYS A 88 -1.12 10.58 5.74
C CYS A 88 -1.50 11.98 6.22
N HIS A 89 -0.61 12.95 6.09
CA HIS A 89 -0.89 14.32 6.51
C HIS A 89 -1.67 15.13 5.46
N HIS A 90 -1.53 14.83 4.15
CA HIS A 90 -2.06 15.66 3.06
C HIS A 90 -3.11 14.96 2.19
N LEU A 91 -3.76 13.90 2.70
CA LEU A 91 -4.81 13.21 1.95
C LEU A 91 -6.11 14.04 2.01
N LEU A 92 -6.58 14.51 0.85
CA LEU A 92 -7.82 15.27 0.74
C LEU A 92 -9.02 14.39 1.09
N PHE A 93 -10.05 14.99 1.68
CA PHE A 93 -11.27 14.28 2.06
C PHE A 93 -11.95 13.58 0.87
N GLU A 94 -11.95 14.20 -0.31
CA GLU A 94 -12.47 13.62 -1.56
C GLU A 94 -11.76 12.31 -1.93
N GLN A 95 -10.43 12.23 -1.73
CA GLN A 95 -9.64 11.03 -2.00
C GLN A 95 -9.95 9.92 -1.01
N ILE A 96 -10.24 10.27 0.26
CA ILE A 96 -10.67 9.32 1.28
C ILE A 96 -12.03 8.73 0.88
N LEU A 97 -13.00 9.58 0.51
CA LEU A 97 -14.31 9.13 0.05
C LEU A 97 -14.19 8.21 -1.18
N GLN A 98 -13.34 8.59 -2.13
CA GLN A 98 -13.07 7.77 -3.29
C GLN A 98 -12.49 6.41 -2.87
N LEU A 99 -11.50 6.37 -1.99
CA LEU A 99 -10.91 5.11 -1.51
C LEU A 99 -11.96 4.21 -0.85
N LEU A 100 -12.76 4.78 0.04
CA LEU A 100 -13.83 4.09 0.74
C LEU A 100 -14.89 3.53 -0.21
N SER A 101 -15.19 4.24 -1.31
CA SER A 101 -16.13 3.75 -2.33
C SER A 101 -15.67 2.47 -3.04
N TYR A 102 -14.36 2.20 -3.09
CA TYR A 102 -13.80 0.97 -3.67
C TYR A 102 -13.47 -0.10 -2.63
N THR A 103 -13.30 0.29 -1.36
CA THR A 103 -13.01 -0.61 -0.25
C THR A 103 -14.26 -0.89 0.59
N ILE A 104 -15.32 -1.37 -0.07
CA ILE A 104 -16.67 -1.53 0.52
C ILE A 104 -16.74 -2.44 1.75
N ASN A 105 -15.75 -3.33 1.92
CA ASN A 105 -15.68 -4.29 3.02
C ASN A 105 -14.81 -3.82 4.19
N VAL A 106 -14.39 -2.55 4.21
CA VAL A 106 -13.61 -1.99 5.31
C VAL A 106 -14.44 -2.00 6.59
N GLN A 107 -14.00 -2.81 7.54
CA GLN A 107 -14.55 -2.90 8.89
C GLN A 107 -13.81 -1.97 9.86
N THR A 108 -12.55 -1.65 9.55
CA THR A 108 -11.70 -0.83 10.42
C THR A 108 -11.01 0.25 9.61
N LEU A 109 -11.32 1.51 9.95
CA LEU A 109 -10.64 2.72 9.48
C LEU A 109 -9.84 3.33 10.63
N GLU A 110 -8.52 3.35 10.52
CA GLU A 110 -7.63 4.03 11.47
C GLU A 110 -7.01 5.25 10.82
N LYS A 111 -7.17 6.43 11.42
CA LYS A 111 -6.49 7.67 11.03
C LYS A 111 -5.60 8.13 12.19
N LYS A 112 -4.31 8.34 11.92
CA LYS A 112 -3.37 8.93 12.89
C LYS A 112 -2.72 10.17 12.32
#